data_AF-A0A1Z4LPP1-F1
#
_entry.id   AF-A0A1Z4LPP1-F1
#
_cell.length_a   1.000
_cell.length_b   1.000
_cell.length_c   1.000
_cell.angle_alpha   90.00
_cell.angle_beta   90.00
_cell.angle_gamma   90.00
#
_symmetry.space_group_name_H-M   'P 1'
#
loop_
_entity.id
_entity.type
_entity.pdbx_description
1 polymer ?
#
loop_
_entity_poly.entity_id
_entity_poly.type
_entity_poly.pdbx_seq_one_letter_code
_entity_poly.pdbx_strand_id
1 'polypeptide(L)'
;MIKLLPTEKFTITTHLRPDRVEDKLSNFVDPYKIIRFSFPFAPPPDKPYEGTIGNSLFKIQRFSRYKKRNSLPVIEGTISPHERGSLINVTIKPNKIFQFFMSVFPFFYISICMVVGLSFLLHGDNDARSIGILLLLSPLWMAIVSFFIIKSFKSDLQKDKSFLLEIFK
;
A
#
# COMPACT_ATOMS: atom_id res chain seq x y z
N MET A 1 12.33 2.56 -14.72
CA MET A 1 11.26 1.91 -13.92
C MET A 1 10.11 2.89 -13.82
N ILE A 2 8.95 2.58 -14.42
CA ILE A 2 7.82 3.52 -14.48
C ILE A 2 7.31 3.73 -13.05
N LYS A 3 7.38 4.97 -12.56
CA LYS A 3 7.02 5.34 -11.19
C LYS A 3 5.51 5.56 -11.08
N LEU A 4 4.73 4.51 -11.40
CA LEU A 4 3.28 4.58 -11.50
C LEU A 4 2.59 4.59 -10.11
N LEU A 5 3.28 4.13 -9.07
CA LEU A 5 2.72 3.96 -7.75
C LEU A 5 3.22 5.04 -6.78
N PRO A 6 2.31 5.59 -5.95
CA PRO A 6 2.65 6.70 -5.07
C PRO A 6 3.66 6.25 -4.03
N THR A 7 4.80 6.92 -4.02
CA THR A 7 5.85 6.78 -3.00
C THR A 7 6.11 8.16 -2.46
N GLU A 8 6.05 8.32 -1.15
CA GLU A 8 6.29 9.59 -0.48
C GLU A 8 7.52 9.49 0.40
N LYS A 9 8.37 10.51 0.31
CA LYS A 9 9.54 10.66 1.16
C LYS A 9 9.44 11.99 1.87
N PHE A 10 9.64 11.98 3.17
CA PHE A 10 9.64 13.20 3.97
C PHE A 10 10.53 13.00 5.19
N THR A 11 10.89 14.12 5.81
CA THR A 11 11.76 14.13 6.98
C THR A 11 11.03 14.83 8.11
N ILE A 12 11.18 14.30 9.32
CA ILE A 12 10.64 14.87 10.55
C ILE A 12 11.81 15.26 11.44
N THR A 13 11.86 16.52 11.86
CA THR A 13 12.76 16.97 12.92
C THR A 13 12.01 16.95 14.24
N THR A 14 12.60 16.37 15.27
CA THR A 14 12.01 16.29 16.60
C THR A 14 13.05 16.60 17.67
N HIS A 15 12.60 17.12 18.81
CA HIS A 15 13.47 17.40 19.96
C HIS A 15 13.84 16.13 20.76
N LEU A 16 13.18 15.02 20.47
CA LEU A 16 13.46 13.75 21.12
C LEU A 16 14.82 13.20 20.69
N ARG A 17 15.53 12.61 21.64
CA ARG A 17 16.73 11.81 21.36
C ARG A 17 16.36 10.52 20.62
N PRO A 18 17.29 9.90 19.86
CA PRO A 18 16.97 8.73 19.03
C PRO A 18 16.35 7.57 19.80
N ASP A 19 16.86 7.26 21.00
CA ASP A 19 16.32 6.27 21.94
C ASP A 19 14.85 6.57 22.30
N ARG A 20 14.53 7.83 22.59
CA ARG A 20 13.17 8.26 22.90
C ARG A 20 12.23 8.21 21.69
N VAL A 21 12.76 8.41 20.49
CA VAL A 21 11.99 8.21 19.25
C VAL A 21 11.63 6.74 19.08
N GLU A 22 12.59 5.84 19.28
CA GLU A 22 12.36 4.39 19.22
C GLU A 22 11.35 3.93 20.28
N ASP A 23 11.53 4.36 21.54
CA ASP A 23 10.58 4.08 22.64
C ASP A 23 9.17 4.58 22.29
N LYS A 24 9.05 5.84 21.83
CA LYS A 24 7.76 6.43 21.48
C LYS A 24 7.10 5.68 20.33
N LEU A 25 7.87 5.29 19.31
CA LEU A 25 7.36 4.50 18.18
C LEU A 25 6.92 3.09 18.63
N SER A 26 7.65 2.47 19.57
CA SER A 26 7.33 1.14 20.10
C SER A 26 5.98 1.09 20.81
N ASN A 27 5.51 2.21 21.38
CA ASN A 27 4.18 2.29 21.99
C ASN A 27 3.05 2.14 20.98
N PHE A 28 3.29 2.46 19.69
CA PHE A 28 2.28 2.38 18.62
C PHE A 28 2.48 1.18 17.68
N VAL A 29 3.56 0.42 17.87
CA VAL A 29 3.95 -0.69 16.99
C VAL A 29 3.98 -2.01 17.75
N ASP A 30 3.22 -2.97 17.26
CA ASP A 30 3.30 -4.36 17.68
C ASP A 30 4.42 -5.10 16.93
N PRO A 31 5.13 -6.05 17.57
CA PRO A 31 6.06 -6.90 16.86
C PRO A 31 5.34 -7.71 15.78
N TYR A 32 6.04 -7.95 14.68
CA TYR A 32 5.50 -8.67 13.52
C TYR A 32 5.02 -10.08 13.90
N LYS A 33 3.72 -10.36 13.70
CA LYS A 33 3.13 -11.70 13.89
C LYS A 33 2.83 -12.32 12.52
N ILE A 34 3.45 -13.48 12.25
CA ILE A 34 3.28 -14.25 11.00
C ILE A 34 1.90 -14.93 10.99
N ILE A 35 1.46 -15.44 12.15
CA ILE A 35 0.20 -16.14 12.33
C ILE A 35 -0.64 -15.32 13.32
N ARG A 36 -1.65 -14.62 12.81
CA ARG A 36 -2.78 -14.16 13.61
C ARG A 36 -4.00 -14.91 13.09
N PHE A 37 -4.57 -15.79 13.91
CA PHE A 37 -5.90 -16.33 13.65
C PHE A 37 -6.90 -15.17 13.75
N SER A 38 -7.19 -14.52 12.62
CA SER A 38 -8.14 -13.41 12.57
C SER A 38 -9.54 -13.99 12.50
N PHE A 39 -10.13 -14.32 13.65
CA PHE A 39 -11.56 -14.51 13.73
C PHE A 39 -12.26 -13.17 13.45
N PRO A 40 -13.37 -13.14 12.67
CA PRO A 40 -14.08 -11.90 12.35
C PRO A 40 -14.58 -11.15 13.60
N PHE A 41 -14.68 -11.83 14.75
CA PHE A 41 -15.10 -11.28 16.03
C PHE A 41 -13.97 -11.01 17.04
N ALA A 42 -12.70 -11.29 16.70
CA ALA A 42 -11.59 -11.06 17.61
C ALA A 42 -11.39 -9.55 17.86
N PRO A 43 -11.18 -9.07 19.09
CA PRO A 43 -11.02 -7.64 19.38
C PRO A 43 -9.93 -6.99 18.50
N PRO A 44 -10.09 -5.71 18.13
CA PRO A 44 -9.06 -4.99 17.40
C PRO A 44 -7.75 -5.02 18.20
N PRO A 45 -6.59 -5.03 17.54
CA PRO A 45 -5.32 -5.01 18.26
C PRO A 45 -5.16 -3.70 19.01
N ASP A 46 -4.46 -3.78 20.13
CA ASP A 46 -4.18 -2.64 21.00
C ASP A 46 -3.35 -1.56 20.30
N LYS A 47 -2.54 -1.95 19.30
CA LYS A 47 -1.66 -1.05 18.55
C LYS A 47 -2.05 -0.90 17.08
N PRO A 48 -2.02 0.35 16.54
CA PRO A 48 -2.44 0.62 15.17
C PRO A 48 -1.44 0.16 14.09
N TYR A 49 -0.19 -0.12 14.45
CA TYR A 49 0.85 -0.56 13.52
C TYR A 49 1.49 -1.87 13.96
N GLU A 50 2.05 -2.59 13.00
CA GLU A 50 2.87 -3.78 13.22
C GLU A 50 4.18 -3.67 12.43
N GLY A 51 5.27 -4.24 12.95
CA GLY A 51 6.54 -4.22 12.24
C GLY A 51 7.75 -4.49 13.12
N THR A 52 8.89 -3.95 12.67
CA THR A 52 10.18 -4.08 13.33
C THR A 52 10.78 -2.69 13.54
N ILE A 53 11.29 -2.45 14.74
CA ILE A 53 12.05 -1.25 15.12
C ILE A 53 13.36 -1.76 15.72
N GLY A 54 14.49 -1.18 15.30
CA GLY A 54 15.79 -1.47 15.90
C GLY A 54 16.94 -0.94 15.07
N ASN A 55 18.09 -0.74 15.71
CA ASN A 55 19.30 -0.18 15.10
C ASN A 55 19.05 1.16 14.38
N SER A 56 18.19 2.01 14.96
CA SER A 56 17.79 3.29 14.36
C SER A 56 17.13 3.15 12.98
N LEU A 57 16.60 1.98 12.69
CA LEU A 57 15.79 1.67 11.52
C LEU A 57 14.41 1.23 11.99
N PHE A 58 13.39 1.57 11.23
CA PHE A 58 12.07 0.99 11.43
C PHE A 58 11.42 0.65 10.11
N LYS A 59 10.64 -0.42 10.16
CA LYS A 59 9.79 -0.88 9.06
C LYS A 59 8.47 -1.33 9.64
N ILE A 60 7.44 -0.53 9.40
CA ILE A 60 6.13 -0.72 9.99
C ILE A 60 5.04 -0.64 8.93
N GLN A 61 3.91 -1.23 9.25
CA GLN A 61 2.73 -1.26 8.40
C GLN A 61 1.50 -1.11 9.28
N ARG A 62 0.50 -0.36 8.80
CA ARG A 62 -0.75 -0.19 9.52
C ARG A 62 -1.48 -1.53 9.65
N PHE A 63 -2.00 -1.82 10.82
CA PHE A 63 -2.93 -2.94 11.00
C PHE A 63 -4.29 -2.60 10.36
N SER A 64 -4.87 -3.56 9.64
CA SER A 64 -6.25 -3.44 9.15
C SER A 64 -6.97 -4.76 9.28
N ARG A 65 -8.20 -4.73 9.81
CA ARG A 65 -9.10 -5.88 9.84
C ARG A 65 -9.67 -6.19 8.44
N TYR A 66 -9.91 -5.14 7.64
CA TYR A 66 -10.67 -5.25 6.39
C TYR A 66 -9.79 -5.29 5.13
N LYS A 67 -8.64 -4.60 5.16
CA LYS A 67 -7.72 -4.57 4.02
C LYS A 67 -6.68 -5.67 4.16
N LYS A 68 -6.42 -6.36 3.06
CA LYS A 68 -5.30 -7.32 2.97
C LYS A 68 -4.01 -6.57 3.25
N ARG A 69 -3.14 -7.15 4.09
CA ARG A 69 -1.80 -6.62 4.40
C ARG A 69 -1.02 -6.19 3.15
N ASN A 70 -1.09 -6.98 2.09
CA ASN A 70 -0.34 -6.70 0.86
C ASN A 70 -0.82 -5.45 0.11
N SER A 71 -2.03 -4.95 0.39
CA SER A 71 -2.60 -3.75 -0.26
C SER A 71 -2.32 -2.44 0.47
N LEU A 72 -1.77 -2.52 1.68
CA LEU A 72 -1.46 -1.35 2.49
C LEU A 72 -0.04 -0.85 2.21
N PRO A 73 0.21 0.46 2.36
CA PRO A 73 1.55 1.02 2.31
C PRO A 73 2.45 0.43 3.41
N VAL A 74 3.74 0.36 3.11
CA VAL A 74 4.80 0.04 4.06
C VAL A 74 5.57 1.32 4.34
N ILE A 75 5.77 1.59 5.62
CA ILE A 75 6.52 2.74 6.12
C ILE A 75 7.89 2.23 6.53
N GLU A 76 8.94 2.78 5.92
CA GLU A 76 10.32 2.53 6.29
C GLU A 76 10.96 3.85 6.68
N GLY A 77 11.83 3.83 7.69
CA GLY A 77 12.57 5.03 8.03
C GLY A 77 13.83 4.78 8.82
N THR A 78 14.62 5.84 8.92
CA THR A 78 15.88 5.87 9.64
C THR A 78 15.85 7.02 10.65
N ILE A 79 16.30 6.76 11.87
CA ILE A 79 16.44 7.73 12.94
C ILE A 79 17.92 8.09 13.00
N SER A 80 18.25 9.37 12.98
CA SER A 80 19.63 9.84 13.11
C SER A 80 19.69 11.01 14.08
N PRO A 81 20.76 11.16 14.88
CA PRO A 81 20.92 12.31 15.76
C PRO A 81 21.00 13.61 14.94
N HIS A 82 20.43 14.68 15.49
CA HIS A 82 20.44 16.03 14.92
C HIS A 82 20.70 17.05 16.03
N GLU A 83 21.21 18.25 15.70
CA GLU A 83 21.74 19.25 16.65
C GLU A 83 20.93 19.49 17.93
N ARG A 84 19.58 19.41 17.87
CA ARG A 84 18.68 19.60 19.02
C ARG A 84 17.68 18.44 19.21
N GLY A 85 18.06 17.22 18.83
CA GLY A 85 17.23 16.02 18.95
C GLY A 85 17.53 14.98 17.88
N SER A 86 16.53 14.64 17.07
CA SER A 86 16.64 13.62 16.02
C SER A 86 16.04 14.06 14.70
N LEU A 87 16.60 13.51 13.63
CA LEU A 87 16.08 13.57 12.27
C LEU A 87 15.54 12.20 11.90
N ILE A 88 14.27 12.14 11.51
CA ILE A 88 13.60 10.91 11.11
C ILE A 88 13.35 10.99 9.60
N ASN A 89 14.09 10.21 8.81
CA ASN A 89 13.83 10.09 7.38
C ASN A 89 12.80 9.00 7.15
N VAL A 90 11.66 9.35 6.57
CA VAL A 90 10.53 8.45 6.35
C VAL A 90 10.31 8.26 4.85
N THR A 91 10.14 7.01 4.45
CA THR A 91 9.71 6.60 3.12
C THR A 91 8.47 5.74 3.25
N ILE A 92 7.34 6.21 2.72
CA ILE A 92 6.11 5.44 2.60
C ILE A 92 6.01 4.95 1.15
N LYS A 93 5.93 3.62 0.97
CA LYS A 93 5.90 3.00 -0.34
C LYS A 93 4.92 1.82 -0.40
N PRO A 94 4.39 1.46 -1.59
CA PRO A 94 3.55 0.29 -1.70
C PRO A 94 4.34 -1.00 -1.46
N ASN A 95 3.67 -2.02 -0.92
CA ASN A 95 4.24 -3.36 -0.79
C ASN A 95 4.59 -3.92 -2.18
N LYS A 96 5.70 -4.65 -2.29
CA LYS A 96 6.18 -5.27 -3.54
C LYS A 96 5.10 -6.09 -4.25
N ILE A 97 4.26 -6.81 -3.49
CA ILE A 97 3.18 -7.63 -4.05
C ILE A 97 2.12 -6.75 -4.73
N PHE A 98 1.72 -5.65 -4.09
CA PHE A 98 0.80 -4.69 -4.70
C PHE A 98 1.42 -4.00 -5.92
N GLN A 99 2.72 -3.69 -5.86
CA GLN A 99 3.42 -3.12 -7.01
C GLN A 99 3.39 -4.07 -8.21
N PHE A 100 3.70 -5.34 -7.98
CA PHE A 100 3.64 -6.37 -9.01
C PHE A 100 2.21 -6.54 -9.55
N PHE A 101 1.22 -6.66 -8.66
CA PHE A 101 -0.18 -6.83 -9.06
C PHE A 101 -0.66 -5.66 -9.94
N MET A 102 -0.44 -4.42 -9.50
CA MET A 102 -0.86 -3.22 -10.26
C MET A 102 -0.10 -3.06 -11.57
N SER A 103 1.12 -3.59 -11.68
CA SER A 103 1.95 -3.47 -12.88
C SER A 103 1.76 -4.58 -13.89
N VAL A 104 1.30 -5.77 -13.51
CA VAL A 104 1.25 -6.95 -14.40
C VAL A 104 -0.19 -7.35 -14.70
N PHE A 105 -1.07 -7.33 -13.70
CA PHE A 105 -2.43 -7.82 -13.83
C PHE A 105 -3.26 -7.07 -14.88
N PRO A 106 -3.23 -5.71 -14.95
CA PRO A 106 -4.02 -4.99 -15.95
C PRO A 106 -3.59 -5.33 -17.39
N PHE A 107 -2.29 -5.47 -17.65
CA PHE A 107 -1.79 -5.80 -18.99
C PHE A 107 -2.19 -7.21 -19.40
N PHE A 108 -2.05 -8.18 -18.48
CA PHE A 108 -2.47 -9.54 -18.72
C PHE A 108 -3.98 -9.63 -19.01
N TYR A 109 -4.79 -8.98 -18.18
CA TYR A 109 -6.24 -8.91 -18.35
C TYR A 109 -6.64 -8.28 -19.70
N ILE A 110 -6.09 -7.11 -20.01
CA ILE A 110 -6.38 -6.39 -21.26
C ILE A 110 -5.96 -7.23 -22.47
N SER A 111 -4.81 -7.90 -22.42
CA SER A 111 -4.33 -8.74 -23.51
C SER A 111 -5.29 -9.90 -23.80
N ILE A 112 -5.75 -10.61 -22.77
CA ILE A 112 -6.72 -11.70 -22.92
C ILE A 112 -8.04 -11.18 -23.48
N CYS A 113 -8.58 -10.11 -22.89
CA CYS A 113 -9.84 -9.54 -23.33
C CYS A 113 -9.79 -9.04 -24.78
N MET A 114 -8.65 -8.50 -25.22
CA MET A 114 -8.45 -8.08 -26.61
C MET A 114 -8.42 -9.26 -27.57
N VAL A 115 -7.63 -10.30 -27.27
CA VAL A 115 -7.52 -11.49 -28.14
C VAL A 115 -8.86 -12.21 -28.24
N VAL A 116 -9.50 -12.50 -27.11
CA VAL A 116 -10.78 -13.22 -27.07
C VAL A 116 -11.90 -12.36 -27.66
N GLY A 117 -11.94 -11.07 -27.31
CA GLY A 117 -12.93 -10.13 -27.83
C GLY A 117 -12.85 -9.98 -29.35
N LEU A 118 -11.63 -9.87 -29.89
CA LEU A 118 -11.43 -9.79 -31.35
C LEU A 118 -11.78 -11.11 -32.04
N SER A 119 -11.45 -12.26 -31.44
CA SER A 119 -11.82 -13.58 -31.98
C SER A 119 -13.33 -13.72 -32.12
N PHE A 120 -14.09 -13.36 -31.09
CA PHE A 120 -15.56 -13.40 -31.14
C PHE A 120 -16.15 -12.36 -32.09
N LEU A 121 -15.53 -11.19 -32.23
CA LEU A 121 -15.99 -10.18 -33.17
C LEU A 121 -15.85 -10.64 -34.64
N LEU A 122 -14.74 -11.32 -34.97
CA LEU A 122 -14.44 -11.74 -36.34
C LEU A 122 -15.12 -13.06 -36.74
N HIS A 123 -15.19 -14.04 -35.84
CA HIS A 123 -15.65 -15.39 -36.16
C HIS A 123 -16.97 -15.78 -35.46
N GLY A 124 -17.47 -14.94 -34.56
CA GLY A 124 -18.71 -15.20 -33.84
C GLY A 124 -19.95 -14.96 -34.69
N ASP A 125 -20.99 -15.73 -34.38
CA ASP A 125 -22.38 -15.45 -34.68
C ASP A 125 -22.87 -14.17 -33.96
N ASN A 126 -24.07 -13.70 -34.29
CA ASN A 126 -24.57 -12.40 -33.83
C ASN A 126 -24.58 -12.25 -32.30
N ASP A 127 -24.87 -13.34 -31.58
CA ASP A 127 -24.86 -13.35 -30.11
C ASP A 127 -23.42 -13.28 -29.55
N ALA A 128 -22.49 -14.04 -30.13
CA ALA A 128 -21.09 -14.02 -29.72
C ALA A 128 -20.40 -12.68 -30.03
N ARG A 129 -20.78 -11.99 -31.11
CA ARG A 129 -20.25 -10.65 -31.45
C ARG A 129 -20.57 -9.62 -30.37
N SER A 130 -21.77 -9.69 -29.78
CA SER A 130 -22.17 -8.81 -28.68
C SER A 130 -21.28 -9.00 -27.45
N ILE A 131 -20.94 -10.25 -27.13
CA ILE A 131 -19.99 -10.59 -26.06
C ILE A 131 -18.57 -10.08 -26.41
N GLY A 132 -18.15 -10.22 -27.67
CA GLY A 132 -16.88 -9.69 -28.16
C GLY A 132 -16.73 -8.18 -27.94
N ILE A 133 -17.78 -7.40 -28.24
CA ILE A 133 -17.81 -5.95 -28.01
C ILE A 133 -17.67 -5.62 -26.52
N LEU A 134 -18.38 -6.32 -25.64
CA LEU A 134 -18.25 -6.13 -24.19
C LEU A 134 -16.83 -6.41 -23.69
N LEU A 135 -16.18 -7.45 -24.20
CA LEU A 135 -14.79 -7.77 -23.86
C LEU A 135 -13.82 -6.70 -24.36
N LEU A 136 -14.04 -6.12 -25.54
CA LEU A 136 -13.23 -5.02 -26.08
C LEU A 136 -13.42 -3.71 -25.31
N LEU A 137 -14.57 -3.49 -24.67
CA LEU A 137 -14.82 -2.35 -23.78
C LEU A 137 -14.26 -2.56 -22.36
N SER A 138 -13.98 -3.80 -21.96
CA SER A 138 -13.47 -4.14 -20.62
C SER A 138 -12.16 -3.43 -20.19
N PRO A 139 -11.24 -2.98 -21.07
CA PRO A 139 -10.09 -2.17 -20.68
C PRO A 139 -10.48 -0.82 -20.06
N LEU A 140 -11.58 -0.20 -20.53
CA LEU A 140 -12.09 1.03 -19.93
C LEU A 140 -12.55 0.78 -18.49
N TRP A 141 -13.26 -0.32 -18.26
CA TRP A 141 -13.65 -0.73 -16.92
C TRP A 141 -12.44 -0.98 -16.02
N MET A 142 -11.42 -1.68 -16.52
CA MET A 142 -10.18 -1.92 -15.76
C MET A 142 -9.43 -0.62 -15.43
N ALA A 143 -9.42 0.35 -16.34
CA ALA A 143 -8.82 1.66 -16.09
C ALA A 143 -9.55 2.41 -14.95
N ILE A 144 -10.89 2.35 -14.94
CA ILE A 144 -11.71 2.94 -13.86
C ILE A 144 -11.38 2.28 -12.51
N VAL A 145 -11.38 0.94 -12.46
CA VAL A 145 -11.05 0.20 -11.23
C VAL A 145 -9.64 0.53 -10.74
N SER A 146 -8.66 0.56 -11.63
CA SER A 146 -7.27 0.89 -11.32
C SER A 146 -7.14 2.31 -10.74
N PHE A 147 -7.87 3.28 -11.30
CA PHE A 147 -7.91 4.65 -10.78
C PHE A 147 -8.43 4.71 -9.34
N PHE A 148 -9.52 4.02 -9.03
CA PHE A 148 -10.07 3.97 -7.67
C PHE A 148 -9.12 3.30 -6.68
N ILE A 149 -8.44 2.23 -7.09
CA ILE A 149 -7.44 1.56 -6.25
C ILE A 149 -6.28 2.51 -5.92
N ILE A 150 -5.73 3.21 -6.92
CA ILE A 150 -4.65 4.18 -6.71
C ILE A 150 -5.11 5.33 -5.79
N LYS A 151 -6.33 5.84 -5.99
CA LYS A 151 -6.90 6.90 -5.15
C LYS A 151 -7.09 6.45 -3.70
N SER A 152 -7.60 5.24 -3.48
CA SER A 152 -7.75 4.65 -2.14
C SER A 152 -6.39 4.50 -1.45
N PHE A 153 -5.38 4.03 -2.19
CA PHE A 153 -4.02 3.89 -1.67
C PHE A 153 -3.40 5.24 -1.30
N LYS A 154 -3.61 6.29 -2.12
CA LYS A 154 -3.14 7.65 -1.80
C LYS A 154 -3.77 8.18 -0.53
N SER A 155 -5.05 7.89 -0.28
CA SER A 155 -5.73 8.24 0.97
C SER A 155 -5.09 7.56 2.18
N ASP A 156 -4.80 6.25 2.08
CA ASP A 156 -4.12 5.52 3.16
C ASP A 156 -2.73 6.10 3.45
N LEU A 157 -1.98 6.44 2.39
CA LEU A 157 -0.67 7.06 2.51
C LEU A 157 -0.73 8.38 3.28
N GLN A 158 -1.69 9.25 2.96
CA GLN A 158 -1.86 10.52 3.68
C GLN A 158 -2.21 10.29 5.16
N LYS A 159 -3.05 9.30 5.47
CA LYS A 159 -3.36 8.96 6.86
C LYS A 159 -2.12 8.52 7.64
N ASP A 160 -1.23 7.75 7.02
CA ASP A 160 0.02 7.31 7.66
C ASP A 160 1.01 8.46 7.87
N LYS A 161 1.11 9.36 6.88
CA LYS A 161 1.91 10.58 7.01
C LYS A 161 1.41 11.47 8.14
N SER A 162 0.12 11.77 8.16
CA SER A 162 -0.50 12.62 9.18
C SER A 162 -0.27 12.07 10.59
N PHE A 163 -0.44 10.75 10.77
CA PHE A 163 -0.19 10.08 12.04
C PHE A 163 1.26 10.23 12.52
N LEU A 164 2.25 10.00 11.65
CA LEU A 164 3.66 10.15 12.02
C LEU A 164 4.01 11.60 12.34
N LEU A 165 3.45 12.56 11.60
CA LEU A 165 3.65 13.97 11.89
C LEU A 165 3.02 14.34 13.25
N GLU A 166 1.82 13.86 13.56
CA GLU A 166 1.15 14.13 14.84
C GLU A 166 1.92 13.60 16.05
N ILE A 167 2.59 12.45 15.92
CA ILE A 167 3.34 11.85 17.03
C ILE A 167 4.66 12.55 17.29
N PHE A 168 5.32 13.11 16.26
CA PHE A 168 6.70 13.61 16.39
C PHE A 168 6.88 15.12 16.26
N LYS A 169 5.83 15.84 15.84
CA LYS A 169 5.76 17.30 15.83
C LYS A 169 5.49 17.83 17.24
#